data_AF-A0A2T3P120-F1
#
_entry.id   AF-A0A2T3P120-F1
#
_cell.length_a   1.000
_cell.length_b   1.000
_cell.length_c   1.000
_cell.angle_alpha   90.00
_cell.angle_beta   90.00
_cell.angle_gamma   90.00
#
_symmetry.space_group_name_H-M   'P 1'
#
loop_
_entity.id
_entity.type
_entity.pdbx_description
1 polymer ?
#
loop_
_entity_poly.entity_id
_entity_poly.type
_entity_poly.pdbx_seq_one_letter_code
_entity_poly.pdbx_strand_id
1 'polypeptide(L)' 'MQSRSIHQSTESPSIPNLPEGQYTILRYNTVFDNKSEAMEVITLKEGNSKWEVIGYYIH' A
#
# COMPACT_ATOMS: atom_id res chain seq x y z
N MET A 1 9.19 -2.98 14.27
CA MET A 1 8.27 -1.88 13.87
C MET A 1 7.74 -1.27 15.14
N GLN A 2 7.93 0.04 15.33
CA GLN A 2 7.54 0.73 16.56
C GLN A 2 6.13 1.35 16.44
N SER A 3 5.84 2.02 15.33
CA SER A 3 4.52 2.62 15.07
C SER A 3 4.27 2.78 13.58
N ARG A 4 2.99 2.89 13.20
CA ARG A 4 2.56 3.28 11.86
C ARG A 4 1.27 4.08 11.93
N SER A 5 1.10 5.05 11.05
CA SER A 5 -0.13 5.81 10.88
C SER A 5 -0.48 5.96 9.42
N ILE A 6 -1.78 5.89 9.10
CA ILE A 6 -2.21 6.07 7.71
C ILE A 6 -1.94 7.51 7.29
N HIS A 7 -1.21 7.65 6.19
CA HIS A 7 -0.94 8.95 5.58
C HIS A 7 -1.94 9.23 4.47
N GLN A 8 -2.20 8.25 3.59
CA GLN A 8 -3.12 8.42 2.48
C GLN A 8 -3.69 7.07 2.00
N SER A 9 -4.91 7.11 1.48
CA SER A 9 -5.50 6.03 0.67
C SER A 9 -5.85 6.59 -0.70
N THR A 10 -5.60 5.82 -1.76
CA THR A 10 -5.96 6.21 -3.13
C THR A 10 -6.57 5.01 -3.85
N GLU A 11 -7.80 5.16 -4.32
CA GLU A 11 -8.45 4.17 -5.16
C GLU A 11 -8.16 4.45 -6.64
N SER A 12 -7.92 3.40 -7.43
CA SER A 12 -7.70 3.51 -8.86
C SER A 12 -8.28 2.31 -9.60
N PRO A 13 -9.03 2.51 -10.70
CA PRO A 13 -9.56 1.41 -11.52
C PRO A 13 -8.52 0.77 -12.45
N SER A 14 -7.30 1.32 -12.48
CA SER A 14 -6.19 0.78 -13.25
C SER A 14 -4.84 1.27 -12.70
N ILE A 15 -3.79 0.49 -12.93
CA ILE A 15 -2.40 0.88 -12.67
C ILE A 15 -1.62 0.56 -13.95
N PRO A 16 -0.72 1.46 -14.42
CA PRO A 16 0.10 1.18 -15.60
C PRO A 16 0.83 -0.16 -15.50
N ASN A 17 0.77 -0.95 -16.59
CA ASN A 17 1.37 -2.28 -16.71
C ASN A 17 0.77 -3.38 -15.82
N LEU A 18 -0.33 -3.11 -15.10
CA LEU A 18 -1.13 -4.13 -14.43
C LEU A 18 -2.44 -4.37 -15.19
N PRO A 19 -3.05 -5.57 -15.05
CA PRO A 19 -4.38 -5.82 -15.60
C PRO A 19 -5.41 -4.80 -15.10
N GLU A 20 -6.54 -4.66 -15.79
CA GLU A 20 -7.66 -3.88 -15.26
C GLU A 20 -8.20 -4.48 -13.95
N GLY A 21 -8.72 -3.62 -13.09
CA GLY A 21 -9.30 -3.99 -11.79
C GLY A 21 -9.28 -2.85 -10.79
N GLN A 22 -10.02 -3.00 -9.70
CA GLN A 22 -10.02 -2.00 -8.63
C GLN A 22 -8.79 -2.19 -7.74
N TYR A 23 -8.05 -1.09 -7.56
CA TYR A 23 -6.85 -1.03 -6.74
C TYR A 23 -7.02 -0.03 -5.62
N THR A 24 -6.43 -0.33 -4.47
CA THR A 24 -6.26 0.61 -3.38
C THR A 24 -4.78 0.70 -3.02
N ILE A 25 -4.24 1.92 -3.07
CA ILE A 25 -2.86 2.21 -2.69
C ILE A 25 -2.88 2.90 -1.34
N LEU A 26 -2.39 2.20 -0.31
CA LEU A 26 -2.25 2.72 1.04
C LEU A 26 -0.82 3.24 1.23
N ARG A 27 -0.70 4.45 1.76
CA ARG A 27 0.57 5.06 2.18
C ARG A 27 0.54 5.26 3.68
N TYR A 28 1.61 4.82 4.36
CA TYR A 28 1.77 4.95 5.80
C TYR A 28 3.08 5.67 6.12
N ASN A 29 3.01 6.54 7.12
CA ASN A 29 4.20 7.01 7.81
C ASN A 29 4.54 5.96 8.87
N THR A 30 5.72 5.35 8.78
CA THR A 30 6.11 4.22 9.63
C THR A 30 7.45 4.47 10.31
N VAL A 31 7.50 4.16 11.61
CA VAL A 31 8.72 4.15 12.40
C VAL A 31 9.15 2.69 12.57
N PHE A 32 10.23 2.31 11.87
CA PHE A 32 10.86 1.00 12.03
C PHE A 32 12.02 1.08 13.02
N ASP A 33 12.43 -0.08 13.55
CA ASP A 33 13.43 -0.14 14.63
C ASP A 33 14.78 0.45 14.20
N ASN A 34 15.13 0.33 12.91
CA ASN A 34 16.38 0.86 12.34
C ASN A 34 16.16 1.99 11.32
N LYS A 35 14.92 2.49 11.18
CA LYS A 35 14.57 3.57 10.23
C LYS A 35 13.39 4.36 10.80
N SER A 36 13.71 5.47 11.46
CA SER A 36 12.74 6.28 12.20
C SER A 36 11.75 7.02 11.32
N GLU A 37 12.08 7.22 10.04
CA GLU A 37 11.24 7.88 9.05
C GLU A 37 11.21 7.04 7.77
N ALA A 38 10.09 6.36 7.55
CA ALA A 38 9.87 5.56 6.36
C ALA A 38 8.47 5.79 5.81
N MET A 39 8.38 5.79 4.48
CA MET A 39 7.11 5.71 3.77
C MET A 39 6.89 4.25 3.36
N GLU A 40 5.83 3.67 3.86
CA GLU A 40 5.41 2.31 3.50
C GLU A 40 4.22 2.40 2.54
N VAL A 41 4.33 1.73 1.40
CA VAL A 41 3.32 1.69 0.34
C VAL A 41 2.82 0.26 0.18
N ILE A 42 1.51 0.08 0.34
CA ILE A 42 0.83 -1.20 0.14
C ILE A 42 -0.16 -1.04 -1.01
N THR A 43 0.01 -1.83 -2.07
CA THR A 43 -0.94 -1.89 -3.19
C THR A 43 -1.81 -3.12 -3.03
N LEU A 44 -3.11 -2.89 -2.93
CA LEU A 44 -4.12 -3.93 -2.88
C LEU A 44 -4.89 -3.97 -4.20
N LYS A 45 -5.27 -5.18 -4.62
CA LYS A 45 -6.22 -5.43 -5.70
C LYS A 45 -7.49 -6.05 -5.12
N GLU A 46 -8.65 -5.60 -5.57
CA GLU A 46 -9.92 -6.24 -5.24
C GLU A 46 -9.96 -7.62 -5.93
N GLY A 47 -9.98 -8.68 -5.11
CA GLY A 47 -10.17 -10.05 -5.57
C GLY A 47 -11.61 -10.51 -5.33
N ASN A 48 -11.94 -11.70 -5.83
CA ASN A 48 -13.31 -12.24 -5.82
C ASN A 48 -13.98 -12.28 -4.43
N SER A 49 -13.21 -12.38 -3.34
CA SER A 49 -13.75 -12.54 -1.98
C SER A 49 -12.98 -11.77 -0.92
N LYS A 50 -11.86 -11.14 -1.29
CA LYS A 50 -10.95 -10.45 -0.39
C LYS A 50 -10.04 -9.52 -1.19
N TRP A 51 -9.50 -8.53 -0.50
CA TRP A 51 -8.40 -7.74 -1.00
C TRP A 51 -7.11 -8.57 -0.99
N GLU A 52 -6.37 -8.49 -2.09
CA GLU A 52 -5.08 -9.16 -2.24
C GLU A 52 -3.96 -8.12 -2.23
N VAL A 53 -2.94 -8.33 -1.40
CA VAL A 53 -1.73 -7.49 -1.43
C VAL A 53 -0.89 -7.91 -2.62
N ILE A 54 -0.74 -7.02 -3.59
CA ILE A 54 -0.01 -7.28 -4.84
C ILE A 54 1.29 -6.47 -4.93
N GLY A 55 1.53 -5.56 -3.98
CA GLY A 55 2.73 -4.76 -3.91
C GLY A 55 3.02 -4.29 -2.49
N TYR A 56 4.28 -4.34 -2.10
CA TYR A 56 4.78 -3.86 -0.82
C TYR A 56 6.13 -3.17 -1.02
N TYR A 57 6.22 -1.92 -0.61
CA TYR A 57 7.41 -1.11 -0.79
C TYR A 57 7.66 -0.21 0.42
N ILE A 58 8.93 -0.07 0.80
CA ILE A 58 9.40 0.82 1.86
C ILE A 58 10.54 1.67 1.30
N HIS A 59 10.52 2.98 1.55
CA HIS A 59 11.64 3.87 1.24
C HIS A 59 11.94 4.87 2.35
#